data_AF-A0A090QRR8-F1
#
_entry.id   AF-A0A090QRR8-F1
#
_cell.length_a   1.000
_cell.length_b   1.000
_cell.length_c   1.000
_cell.angle_alpha   90.00
_cell.angle_beta   90.00
_cell.angle_gamma   90.00
#
_symmetry.space_group_name_H-M   'P 1'
#
loop_
_entity.id
_entity.type
_entity.pdbx_description
1 polymer ?
#
loop_
_entity_poly.entity_id
_entity_poly.type
_entity_poly.pdbx_seq_one_letter_code
_entity_poly.pdbx_strand_id
1 'polypeptide(L)' 'MTDSELAWLNRYHETVFAAISPALEGDDLAWLEQATAPLSR' A
#
# COMPACT_ATOMS: atom_id res chain seq x y z
N MET A 1 -7.97 4.81 -14.49
CA MET A 1 -6.50 4.86 -14.48
C MET A 1 -5.99 4.05 -15.66
N THR A 2 -4.94 4.52 -16.31
CA THR A 2 -4.16 3.75 -17.28
C THR A 2 -3.40 2.63 -16.56
N ASP A 3 -2.94 1.62 -17.30
CA ASP A 3 -2.16 0.53 -16.70
C ASP A 3 -0.84 1.03 -16.09
N SER A 4 -0.24 2.07 -16.69
CA SER A 4 0.94 2.74 -16.15
C SER A 4 0.66 3.46 -14.83
N GLU A 5 -0.47 4.16 -14.73
CA GLU A 5 -0.88 4.80 -13.47
C GLU A 5 -1.17 3.77 -12.37
N LEU A 6 -1.80 2.64 -12.72
CA LEU A 6 -2.08 1.56 -11.78
C LEU A 6 -0.80 0.92 -11.26
N ALA A 7 0.14 0.61 -12.16
CA ALA A 7 1.44 0.04 -11.80
C ALA A 7 2.30 1.02 -10.98
N TRP A 8 2.19 2.33 -11.26
CA TRP A 8 2.85 3.36 -10.46
C TRP A 8 2.26 3.41 -9.04
N LEU A 9 0.94 3.41 -8.91
CA LEU A 9 0.28 3.50 -7.61
C LEU A 9 0.54 2.25 -6.75
N ASN A 10 0.50 1.04 -7.33
CA ASN A 10 0.82 -0.18 -6.60
C ASN A 10 2.26 -0.18 -6.06
N ARG A 11 3.24 0.28 -6.85
CA ARG A 11 4.63 0.43 -6.38
C ARG A 11 4.75 1.48 -5.27
N TYR A 12 3.98 2.56 -5.36
CA TYR A 12 3.94 3.56 -4.29
C TYR A 12 3.37 2.97 -3.00
N HIS A 13 2.26 2.22 -3.07
CA HIS A 13 1.70 1.51 -1.93
C HIS A 13 2.70 0.55 -1.26
N GLU A 14 3.44 -0.25 -2.05
CA GLU A 14 4.52 -1.10 -1.52
C GLU A 14 5.58 -0.29 -0.76
N THR A 15 5.97 0.87 -1.31
CA THR A 15 6.95 1.76 -0.68
C THR A 15 6.42 2.32 0.65
N VAL A 16 5.16 2.75 0.68
CA VAL A 16 4.49 3.28 1.88
C VAL A 16 4.40 2.21 2.96
N PHE A 17 3.94 1.00 2.60
CA PHE A 17 3.84 -0.10 3.54
C PHE A 17 5.19 -0.44 4.15
N ALA A 18 6.23 -0.60 3.32
CA ALA A 18 7.58 -0.95 3.79
C ALA A 18 8.18 0.11 4.73
N ALA A 19 7.89 1.40 4.49
CA ALA A 19 8.40 2.49 5.30
C ALA A 19 7.69 2.64 6.66
N ILE A 20 6.38 2.43 6.70
CA ILE A 20 5.55 2.76 7.86
C ILE A 20 5.26 1.54 8.73
N SER A 21 5.07 0.36 8.14
CA SER A 21 4.68 -0.86 8.88
C SER A 21 5.57 -1.21 10.08
N PRO A 22 6.91 -0.99 10.09
CA PRO A 22 7.72 -1.33 11.26
C PRO A 22 7.42 -0.50 12.51
N ALA A 23 6.73 0.64 12.36
CA ALA A 23 6.36 1.53 13.44
C ALA A 23 4.91 1.36 13.92
N LEU A 24 4.14 0.46 13.29
CA LEU A 24 2.74 0.22 13.62
C LEU A 24 2.53 -1.20 14.14
N GLU A 25 1.48 -1.35 14.94
CA GLU A 25 1.03 -2.64 15.47
C GLU A 25 -0.50 -2.63 15.59
N GLY A 26 -1.08 -3.82 15.79
CA GLY A 26 -2.53 -3.97 15.99
C GLY A 26 -3.36 -3.39 14.85
N ASP A 27 -4.40 -2.64 15.21
CA ASP A 27 -5.41 -2.15 14.27
C ASP A 27 -4.83 -1.17 13.24
N ASP A 28 -3.84 -0.36 13.61
CA ASP A 28 -3.21 0.60 12.71
C ASP A 28 -2.38 -0.10 11.62
N LEU A 29 -1.67 -1.17 11.99
CA LEU A 29 -0.93 -1.99 11.02
C LEU A 29 -1.89 -2.74 10.09
N ALA A 30 -2.97 -3.30 10.63
CA ALA A 30 -4.00 -3.98 9.84
C ALA A 30 -4.70 -3.02 8.86
N TRP A 31 -4.96 -1.79 9.28
CA TRP A 31 -5.48 -0.75 8.41
C TRP A 31 -4.48 -0.39 7.30
N LEU A 32 -3.20 -0.21 7.63
CA LEU A 32 -2.17 0.13 6.65
C LEU A 32 -2.03 -0.96 5.58
N GLU A 33 -2.05 -2.24 5.98
CA GLU A 33 -2.01 -3.38 5.07
C GLU A 33 -3.16 -3.34 4.05
N GLN A 34 -4.39 -3.08 4.53
CA GLN A 34 -5.56 -2.97 3.66
C GLN A 34 -5.51 -1.73 2.75
N ALA A 35 -5.10 -0.58 3.30
CA ALA A 35 -5.03 0.68 2.56
C ALA A 35 -3.95 0.67 1.48
N THR A 36 -2.91 -0.15 1.65
CA THR A 36 -1.79 -0.30 0.70
C THR A 36 -1.85 -1.60 -0.10
N ALA A 37 -2.98 -2.31 -0.07
CA ALA A 37 -3.16 -3.50 -0.89
C ALA A 37 -3.05 -3.18 -2.40
N PRO A 38 -2.52 -4.11 -3.23
CA PRO A 38 -2.45 -3.92 -4.67
C PRO A 38 -3.83 -3.74 -5.29
N LEU A 39 -3.96 -2.73 -6.13
CA LEU A 39 -5.19 -2.45 -6.86
C LEU A 39 -5.25 -3.27 -8.15
N SER A 40 -6.44 -3.79 -8.46
CA SER A 40 -6.80 -4.39 -9.74
C SER A 40 -7.70 -3.45 -10.55
N ARG A 41 -7.88 -3.76 -11.83
CA ARG A 41 -8.98 -3.18 -12.62
C ARG A 41 -10.34 -3.68 -12.12
#